data_AF-A0A524JLG2-F1
#
_entry.id   AF-A0A524JLG2-F1
#
_cell.length_a   1.000
_cell.length_b   1.000
_cell.length_c   1.000
_cell.angle_alpha   90.00
_cell.angle_beta   90.00
_cell.angle_gamma   90.00
#
_symmetry.space_group_name_H-M   'P 1'
#
loop_
_entity.id
_entity.type
_entity.pdbx_description
1 polymer ?
#
loop_
_entity_poly.entity_id
_entity_poly.type
_entity_poly.pdbx_seq_one_letter_code
_entity_poly.pdbx_strand_id
1 'polypeptide(L)' 'MDKIKQLSSETAQFAKDIENEAKRITWPSRQEAIKSTLAVIVISGLFAAFLATVDSVFAWGIGKLLG' A
#
# COMPACT_ATOMS: atom_id res chain seq x y z
N MET A 1 -7.55 -46.08 5.03
CA MET A 1 -7.64 -45.06 6.10
C MET A 1 -6.31 -44.34 6.32
N ASP A 2 -5.21 -44.86 5.77
CA ASP A 2 -3.84 -44.35 5.94
C ASP A 2 -3.56 -43.05 5.18
N LYS A 3 -4.17 -42.87 3.98
CA LYS A 3 -4.08 -41.62 3.21
C LYS A 3 -4.65 -40.41 3.95
N ILE A 4 -5.71 -40.57 4.74
CA ILE A 4 -6.31 -39.45 5.49
C ILE A 4 -5.39 -39.02 6.64
N LYS A 5 -4.71 -39.99 7.27
CA LYS A 5 -3.72 -39.71 8.31
C LYS A 5 -2.48 -39.02 7.74
N GLN A 6 -2.06 -39.42 6.53
CA GLN A 6 -0.96 -38.77 5.81
C GLN A 6 -1.29 -37.33 5.39
N LEU A 7 -2.47 -37.07 4.82
CA LEU A 7 -2.92 -35.71 4.49
C LEU A 7 -3.01 -34.79 5.72
N SER A 8 -3.43 -35.34 6.87
CA SER A 8 -3.46 -34.59 8.13
C SER A 8 -2.05 -34.24 8.62
N SER A 9 -1.07 -35.13 8.43
CA SER A 9 0.32 -34.87 8.78
C SER A 9 0.98 -33.86 7.84
N GLU A 10 0.65 -33.91 6.54
CA GLU A 10 1.13 -32.95 5.54
C GLU A 10 0.57 -31.54 5.80
N THR A 11 -0.71 -31.43 6.16
CA THR A 11 -1.34 -30.15 6.51
C THR A 11 -0.77 -29.57 7.81
N ALA A 12 -0.52 -30.40 8.82
CA ALA A 12 0.09 -29.98 10.07
C ALA A 12 1.54 -29.50 9.88
N GLN A 13 2.28 -30.13 8.96
CA GLN A 13 3.62 -29.70 8.58
C GLN A 13 3.56 -28.35 7.82
N PHE A 14 2.65 -28.21 6.87
CA PHE A 14 2.44 -26.98 6.10
C PHE A 14 2.07 -25.78 7.00
N ALA A 15 1.22 -25.99 8.01
CA ALA A 15 0.88 -24.95 8.99
C ALA A 15 2.10 -24.50 9.83
N LYS A 16 2.99 -25.43 10.19
CA LYS A 16 4.25 -25.10 10.87
C LYS A 16 5.21 -24.34 9.96
N ASP A 17 5.25 -24.69 8.68
CA ASP A 17 6.08 -24.01 7.70
C ASP A 17 5.59 -22.57 7.47
N ILE A 18 4.27 -22.33 7.40
CA ILE A 18 3.68 -20.98 7.36
C ILE A 18 4.07 -20.17 8.60
N GLU A 19 4.02 -20.77 9.79
CA GLU A 19 4.40 -20.08 11.03
C GLU A 19 5.89 -19.69 11.02
N ASN A 20 6.75 -20.55 10.49
CA ASN A 20 8.18 -20.28 10.35
C ASN A 20 8.47 -19.19 9.31
N GLU A 21 7.73 -19.16 8.20
CA GLU A 21 7.83 -18.12 7.17
C GLU A 21 7.29 -16.77 7.67
N ALA A 22 6.17 -16.80 8.42
CA ALA A 22 5.56 -15.62 9.00
C ALA A 22 6.49 -14.92 10.00
N LYS A 23 7.35 -15.66 10.70
CA LYS A 23 8.40 -15.11 11.59
C LYS A 23 9.52 -14.39 10.82
N ARG A 24 9.70 -14.67 9.53
CA ARG A 24 10.64 -13.95 8.65
C ARG A 24 10.06 -12.63 8.12
N ILE A 25 8.76 -12.40 8.28
CA ILE A 25 8.12 -11.13 7.89
C ILE A 25 8.59 -10.05 8.85
N THR A 26 9.49 -9.20 8.35
CA THR A 26 9.95 -8.00 9.02
C THR A 26 8.89 -6.91 8.86
N TRP A 27 7.89 -6.94 9.74
CA TRP A 27 6.93 -5.85 9.80
C TRP A 27 7.64 -4.54 10.10
N PRO A 28 7.32 -3.46 9.37
CA PRO A 28 7.93 -2.17 9.62
C PRO A 28 7.65 -1.74 11.06
N SER A 29 8.63 -1.14 11.70
CA SER A 29 8.43 -0.57 13.03
C SER A 29 7.35 0.51 12.97
N ARG A 30 6.65 0.76 14.08
CA ARG A 30 5.62 1.82 14.16
C ARG A 30 6.15 3.17 13.66
N GLN A 31 7.43 3.45 13.88
CA GLN A 31 8.07 4.68 13.42
C GLN A 31 8.25 4.71 11.89
N GLU A 32 8.63 3.60 11.27
CA GLU A 32 8.78 3.51 9.81
C GLU A 32 7.43 3.63 9.10
N ALA A 33 6.39 2.98 9.63
CA ALA A 33 5.03 3.09 9.08
C ALA A 33 4.50 4.54 9.11
N ILE A 34 4.81 5.28 10.18
CA ILE A 34 4.44 6.70 10.29
C ILE A 34 5.25 7.53 9.27
N LYS A 35 6.56 7.29 9.14
CA LYS A 35 7.40 8.00 8.17
C LYS A 35 6.93 7.78 6.74
N SER A 36 6.60 6.54 6.35
CA SER A 36 6.10 6.25 5.01
C SER A 36 4.74 6.90 4.76
N THR A 37 3.85 6.92 5.75
CA THR A 37 2.53 7.59 5.63
C THR A 37 2.69 9.11 5.50
N LEU A 38 3.58 9.71 6.28
CA LEU A 38 3.87 11.15 6.21
C LEU A 38 4.41 11.54 4.83
N ALA A 39 5.33 10.73 4.26
CA ALA A 39 5.85 10.97 2.93
C ALA A 39 4.74 10.99 1.86
N VAL A 40 3.79 10.05 1.95
CA VAL A 40 2.63 10.02 1.03
C VAL A 40 1.75 11.26 1.19
N ILE A 41 1.49 11.72 2.43
CA ILE A 41 0.70 12.94 2.67
C ILE A 41 1.37 14.15 2.02
N VAL A 42 2.70 14.29 2.16
CA VAL A 42 3.45 15.41 1.59
C VAL A 42 3.38 15.37 0.05
N ILE A 43 3.66 14.22 -0.55
CA ILE A 43 3.66 14.07 -2.01
C ILE A 43 2.26 14.32 -2.57
N SER A 44 1.22 13.72 -1.96
CA SER A 44 -0.17 13.92 -2.36
C SER A 44 -0.60 15.38 -2.25
N GLY A 45 -0.23 16.07 -1.16
CA GLY A 45 -0.48 17.50 -0.99
C GLY A 45 0.20 18.35 -2.07
N LEU A 46 1.42 17.98 -2.46
CA LEU A 46 2.15 18.67 -3.54
C LEU A 46 1.44 18.52 -4.89
N PHE A 47 1.01 17.30 -5.23
CA PHE A 47 0.24 17.04 -6.45
C PHE A 47 -1.12 17.75 -6.44
N ALA A 48 -1.82 17.76 -5.31
CA ALA A 48 -3.08 18.47 -5.16
C ALA A 48 -2.90 19.98 -5.41
N ALA A 49 -1.87 20.59 -4.84
CA ALA A 49 -1.56 22.00 -5.06
C ALA A 49 -1.18 22.30 -6.53
N PHE A 50 -0.39 21.42 -7.14
CA PHE A 50 -0.01 21.54 -8.55
C PHE A 50 -1.24 21.47 -9.46
N LEU A 51 -2.07 20.44 -9.32
CA LEU A 51 -3.28 20.27 -10.11
C LEU A 51 -4.24 21.46 -9.93
N ALA A 52 -4.51 21.87 -8.68
CA ALA A 52 -5.36 23.02 -8.41
C ALA A 52 -4.86 24.31 -9.09
N THR A 53 -3.54 24.52 -9.13
CA THR A 53 -2.93 25.66 -9.84
C THR A 53 -3.17 25.54 -11.34
N VAL A 54 -2.90 24.37 -11.92
CA VAL A 54 -3.08 24.09 -13.34
C VAL A 54 -4.54 24.28 -13.74
N ASP A 55 -5.48 23.66 -13.02
CA ASP A 55 -6.92 23.78 -13.27
C ASP A 55 -7.38 25.25 -13.26
N SER A 56 -6.90 26.04 -12.30
CA SER A 56 -7.22 27.47 -12.20
C SER A 56 -6.68 28.28 -13.38
N VAL A 57 -5.45 27.98 -13.82
CA VAL A 57 -4.82 28.63 -14.98
C VAL A 57 -5.56 28.27 -16.27
N PHE A 58 -5.93 27.01 -16.45
CA PHE A 58 -6.71 26.56 -17.61
C PHE A 58 -8.10 27.18 -17.62
N ALA A 59 -8.79 27.23 -16.48
CA ALA A 59 -10.10 27.88 -16.37
C ALA A 59 -10.04 29.37 -16.76
N TRP A 60 -9.01 30.09 -16.29
CA TRP A 60 -8.79 31.49 -16.66
C TRP A 60 -8.44 31.66 -18.15
N GLY A 61 -7.56 30.80 -18.68
CA GLY A 61 -7.13 30.85 -20.07
C GLY A 61 -8.26 30.53 -21.06
N ILE A 62 -9.05 29.50 -20.77
CA ILE A 62 -10.23 29.13 -21.56
C ILE A 62 -11.31 30.20 -21.45
N GLY A 63 -11.54 30.76 -20.25
CA GLY A 63 -12.49 31.85 -20.05
C GLY A 63 -12.17 33.10 -20.87
N LYS A 64 -10.89 33.39 -21.10
CA LYS A 64 -10.43 34.47 -21.99
C LYS A 64 -10.49 34.16 -23.48
N LEU A 65 -10.57 32.89 -23.86
CA LEU A 65 -10.62 32.45 -25.27
C LEU A 65 -12.06 32.24 -25.76
N LEU A 66 -12.98 31.85 -24.87
CA LEU A 66 -14.40 31.65 -25.16
C LEU A 66 -15.27 32.88 -24.89
N GLY A 67 -14.73 33.91 -24.22
CA GLY A 67 -15.31 35.25 -24.10
C GLY A 67 -14.61 36.24 -25.00
#